data_AF-A0A946TRR7-F1
#
_entry.id   AF-A0A946TRR7-F1
#
_cell.length_a   1.000
_cell.length_b   1.000
_cell.length_c   1.000
_cell.angle_alpha   90.00
_cell.angle_beta   90.00
_cell.angle_gamma   90.00
#
_symmetry.space_group_name_H-M   'P 1'
#
loop_
_entity.id
_entity.type
_entity.pdbx_description
1 polymer ?
#
loop_
_entity_poly.entity_id
_entity_poly.type
_entity_poly.pdbx_seq_one_letter_code
_entity_poly.pdbx_strand_id
1 'polypeptide(L)'
;MLFGIYLTLKILGIFNKQLSKRFTEKEFTAQIVIRSANIGRTFKFANGRLTSLRGIKENAEVTLEFADCFVATRLLTPPIDFLQQIDAQKNFQLKLVGPDELTHWFTQTVMATRRLGWKFGTPLKDSIVRYTTNTNGGPLFVYVKDEKIIRVGPIDFDSSDASSWTIKARGKSFTPPRKTTVSPHALAWKSLVYSPDRVLTPLKRVDFDPNGERNCKNRGVSKYVPISWDEALDIVAGEIKRLKRDFGPGAIAFSHSSHHSFGNVGYHLSAFRRFVNAIGMTGVHHHPLSWEGWYWGAMHHFGQSMRNGAPEDYGTTEDCLENCEMIVFWSSDPESTNGIYGGFEGTIRRQWLKELDIDFVHINPHYCETAAYLGGKWMAPKPTTSPALGIAIAYIWVTENTYDKEFVEDRTIGFGEWRNYLLGEEDGIAKTPEWAEAETGVPAKDILALAQKWAGKKTYLAAGGGTGFGGACRNATGIQWARVSVCLMAMQGLGKPGVNFGVMQSGTPVNLRFYFPGYAEGGISGDLEHTA
;
A
#
# COMPACT_ATOMS: atom_id res chain seq x y z
N MET A 1 -8.38 7.71 -42.81
CA MET A 1 -8.38 7.60 -41.33
C MET A 1 -9.74 7.80 -40.67
N LEU A 2 -10.37 8.99 -40.69
CA LEU A 2 -11.61 9.26 -39.92
C LEU A 2 -12.76 8.28 -40.22
N PHE A 3 -12.92 7.87 -41.48
CA PHE A 3 -13.88 6.83 -41.85
C PHE A 3 -13.54 5.45 -41.25
N GLY A 4 -12.26 5.16 -41.12
CA GLY A 4 -11.75 3.95 -40.47
C GLY A 4 -12.22 3.85 -39.01
N ILE A 5 -12.23 4.96 -38.26
CA ILE A 5 -12.75 4.98 -36.87
C ILE A 5 -14.21 4.53 -36.83
N TYR A 6 -15.05 5.04 -37.74
CA TYR A 6 -16.45 4.61 -37.84
C TYR A 6 -16.55 3.12 -38.17
N LEU A 7 -15.79 2.65 -39.17
CA LEU A 7 -15.80 1.23 -39.54
C LEU A 7 -15.37 0.35 -38.36
N THR A 8 -14.31 0.72 -37.66
CA THR A 8 -13.80 0.00 -36.48
C THR A 8 -14.85 -0.05 -35.37
N LEU A 9 -15.47 1.08 -35.02
CA LEU A 9 -16.53 1.13 -34.02
C LEU A 9 -17.76 0.30 -34.42
N LYS A 10 -18.17 0.38 -35.68
CA LYS A 10 -19.30 -0.38 -36.20
C LYS A 10 -19.03 -1.88 -36.15
N ILE A 11 -17.85 -2.31 -36.61
CA ILE A 11 -17.43 -3.72 -36.56
C ILE A 11 -17.34 -4.20 -35.11
N LEU A 12 -16.71 -3.42 -34.23
CA LEU A 12 -16.63 -3.75 -32.80
C LEU A 12 -18.00 -3.86 -32.14
N GLY A 13 -18.95 -2.98 -32.46
CA GLY A 13 -20.30 -3.03 -31.92
C GLY A 13 -21.08 -4.29 -32.31
N ILE A 14 -20.67 -4.99 -33.37
CA ILE A 14 -21.25 -6.28 -33.76
C ILE A 14 -20.70 -7.41 -32.86
N PHE A 15 -19.39 -7.42 -32.62
CA PHE A 15 -18.72 -8.53 -31.91
C PHE A 15 -18.59 -8.32 -30.39
N ASN A 16 -18.70 -7.09 -29.89
CA ASN A 16 -18.54 -6.75 -28.49
C ASN A 16 -19.87 -6.26 -27.91
N LYS A 17 -20.51 -7.11 -27.09
CA LYS A 17 -21.80 -6.82 -26.44
C LYS A 17 -21.74 -5.56 -25.56
N GLN A 18 -20.62 -5.29 -24.90
CA GLN A 18 -20.46 -4.12 -24.05
C GLN A 18 -20.44 -2.83 -24.88
N LEU A 19 -19.73 -2.81 -26.02
CA LEU A 19 -19.75 -1.66 -26.93
C LEU A 19 -21.09 -1.50 -27.63
N SER A 20 -21.76 -2.60 -27.97
CA SER A 20 -23.13 -2.57 -28.52
C SER A 20 -24.11 -1.91 -27.56
N LYS A 21 -24.11 -2.34 -26.28
CA LYS A 21 -24.89 -1.73 -25.21
C LYS A 21 -24.51 -0.26 -25.03
N ARG A 22 -23.23 0.08 -25.13
CA ARG A 22 -22.78 1.47 -25.03
C ARG A 22 -23.53 2.37 -26.02
N PHE A 23 -23.71 1.96 -27.27
CA PHE A 23 -24.43 2.77 -28.27
C PHE A 23 -25.90 3.06 -27.95
N THR A 24 -26.51 2.38 -26.97
CA THR A 24 -27.87 2.67 -26.51
C THR A 24 -27.91 3.66 -25.33
N GLU A 25 -26.76 4.04 -24.78
CA GLU A 25 -26.67 4.89 -23.57
C GLU A 25 -26.97 6.37 -23.86
N LYS A 26 -26.66 6.85 -25.07
CA LYS A 26 -26.72 8.27 -25.44
C LYS A 26 -27.18 8.46 -26.88
N GLU A 27 -27.95 9.51 -27.11
CA GLU A 27 -28.39 9.94 -28.44
C GLU A 27 -27.87 11.35 -28.73
N PHE A 28 -26.93 11.46 -29.67
CA PHE A 28 -26.30 12.74 -30.04
C PHE A 28 -25.46 12.59 -31.32
N THR A 29 -25.04 13.72 -31.88
CA THR A 29 -24.10 13.82 -33.00
C THR A 29 -22.75 14.33 -32.53
N ALA A 30 -21.73 13.50 -32.67
CA ALA A 30 -20.34 13.90 -32.52
C ALA A 30 -19.68 14.14 -33.88
N GLN A 31 -18.58 14.88 -33.91
CA GLN A 31 -17.72 14.99 -35.08
C GLN A 31 -16.24 15.02 -34.72
N ILE A 32 -15.43 14.55 -35.66
CA ILE A 32 -13.98 14.72 -35.63
C ILE A 32 -13.59 15.63 -36.79
N VAL A 33 -12.85 16.69 -36.49
CA VAL A 33 -12.47 17.75 -37.44
C VAL A 33 -10.96 17.87 -37.50
N ILE A 34 -10.42 18.07 -38.70
CA ILE A 34 -9.02 18.44 -38.93
C ILE A 34 -9.03 19.87 -39.45
N ARG A 35 -8.61 20.80 -38.59
CA ARG A 35 -8.77 22.24 -38.78
C ARG A 35 -8.03 22.76 -40.01
N SER A 36 -6.75 22.44 -40.18
CA SER A 36 -5.94 22.97 -41.29
C SER A 36 -6.45 22.56 -42.68
N ALA A 37 -7.09 21.39 -42.78
CA ALA A 37 -7.59 20.86 -44.04
C ALA A 37 -9.11 21.12 -44.23
N ASN A 38 -9.78 21.71 -43.25
CA ASN A 38 -11.23 21.89 -43.22
C ASN A 38 -12.01 20.61 -43.58
N ILE A 39 -11.52 19.47 -43.10
CA ILE A 39 -12.14 18.15 -43.32
C ILE A 39 -12.69 17.61 -42.00
N GLY A 40 -13.84 16.95 -42.07
CA GLY A 40 -14.42 16.31 -40.89
C GLY A 40 -15.28 15.11 -41.23
N ARG A 41 -15.66 14.41 -40.18
CA ARG A 41 -16.62 13.31 -40.23
C ARG A 41 -17.50 13.33 -39.00
N THR A 42 -18.79 13.16 -39.24
CA THR A 42 -19.81 13.08 -38.19
C THR A 42 -20.07 11.62 -37.80
N PHE A 43 -20.45 11.43 -36.55
CA PHE A 43 -20.80 10.17 -35.91
C PHE A 43 -22.12 10.41 -35.18
N LYS A 44 -23.22 9.85 -35.68
CA LYS A 44 -24.53 9.97 -35.06
C LYS A 44 -24.88 8.67 -34.34
N PHE A 45 -25.12 8.79 -33.05
CA PHE A 45 -25.64 7.73 -32.19
C PHE A 45 -27.13 7.97 -31.99
N ALA A 46 -27.96 7.05 -32.47
CA ALA A 46 -29.42 7.14 -32.33
C ALA A 46 -30.03 5.74 -32.46
N ASN A 47 -31.07 5.44 -31.66
CA ASN A 47 -31.76 4.16 -31.66
C ASN A 47 -30.80 2.96 -31.51
N GLY A 48 -29.76 3.09 -30.69
CA GLY A 48 -28.74 2.05 -30.50
C GLY A 48 -27.82 1.80 -31.70
N ARG A 49 -27.85 2.66 -32.73
CA ARG A 49 -27.07 2.51 -33.96
C ARG A 49 -26.10 3.66 -34.14
N LEU A 50 -24.91 3.32 -34.63
CA LEU A 50 -23.90 4.28 -35.09
C LEU A 50 -24.00 4.46 -36.61
N THR A 51 -24.17 5.71 -37.04
CA THR A 51 -24.09 6.12 -38.45
C THR A 51 -23.04 7.20 -38.63
N SER A 52 -22.51 7.37 -39.85
CA SER A 52 -21.46 8.36 -40.11
C SER A 52 -21.58 8.98 -41.50
N LEU A 53 -21.40 10.30 -41.58
CA LEU A 53 -21.39 11.07 -42.82
C LEU A 53 -20.07 11.83 -42.97
N ARG A 54 -19.59 11.97 -44.21
CA ARG A 54 -18.46 12.85 -44.54
C ARG A 54 -18.92 14.30 -44.41
N GLY A 55 -18.06 15.17 -43.89
CA GLY A 55 -18.32 16.59 -43.73
C GLY A 55 -18.34 17.04 -42.28
N ILE A 56 -18.37 18.36 -42.10
CA ILE A 56 -18.47 19.04 -40.80
C ILE A 56 -19.91 19.53 -40.68
N LYS A 57 -20.51 19.40 -39.49
CA LYS A 57 -21.81 19.98 -39.17
C LYS A 57 -21.63 21.11 -38.17
N GLU A 58 -22.34 22.22 -38.39
CA GLU A 58 -22.35 23.36 -37.46
C GLU A 58 -22.96 22.97 -36.11
N ASN A 59 -24.02 22.15 -36.12
CA ASN A 59 -24.78 21.80 -34.92
C ASN A 59 -24.41 20.41 -34.35
N ALA A 60 -23.14 20.02 -34.38
CA ALA A 60 -22.71 18.80 -33.69
C ALA A 60 -22.54 19.09 -32.18
N GLU A 61 -23.16 18.27 -31.33
CA GLU A 61 -23.09 18.46 -29.86
C GLU A 61 -21.69 18.22 -29.30
N VAL A 62 -20.88 17.39 -29.98
CA VAL A 62 -19.49 17.14 -29.61
C VAL A 62 -18.57 17.34 -30.81
N THR A 63 -17.52 18.12 -30.64
CA THR A 63 -16.47 18.32 -31.65
C THR A 63 -15.10 18.00 -31.07
N LEU A 64 -14.45 16.97 -31.61
CA LEU A 64 -13.04 16.65 -31.37
C LEU A 64 -12.22 17.19 -32.55
N GLU A 65 -11.50 18.28 -32.34
CA GLU A 65 -10.75 18.99 -33.37
C GLU A 65 -9.25 18.73 -33.20
N PHE A 66 -8.58 18.42 -34.31
CA PHE A 66 -7.13 18.32 -34.42
C PHE A 66 -6.60 19.45 -35.29
N ALA A 67 -5.44 20.00 -34.97
CA ALA A 67 -4.83 21.09 -35.74
C ALA A 67 -4.59 20.70 -37.19
N ASP A 68 -4.06 19.49 -37.44
CA ASP A 68 -3.72 19.00 -38.77
C ASP A 68 -3.81 17.47 -38.89
N CYS A 69 -3.64 16.97 -40.12
CA CYS A 69 -3.69 15.54 -40.42
C CYS A 69 -2.60 14.74 -39.72
N PHE A 70 -1.43 15.33 -39.47
CA PHE A 70 -0.31 14.64 -38.84
C PHE A 70 -0.62 14.38 -37.36
N VAL A 71 -1.03 15.42 -36.63
CA VAL A 71 -1.47 15.31 -35.23
C VAL A 71 -2.63 14.33 -35.12
N ALA A 72 -3.65 14.44 -35.98
CA ALA A 72 -4.79 13.53 -35.96
C ALA A 72 -4.37 12.07 -36.19
N THR A 73 -3.47 11.81 -37.16
CA THR A 73 -2.98 10.45 -37.46
C THR A 73 -2.17 9.87 -36.33
N ARG A 74 -1.25 10.67 -35.78
CA ARG A 74 -0.40 10.28 -34.66
C ARG A 74 -1.19 9.95 -33.40
N LEU A 75 -2.24 10.73 -33.11
CA LEU A 75 -3.00 10.59 -31.86
C LEU A 75 -4.20 9.63 -31.95
N LEU A 76 -4.68 9.28 -33.14
CA LEU A 76 -5.81 8.37 -33.34
C LEU A 76 -5.40 6.97 -33.85
N THR A 77 -4.13 6.77 -34.20
CA THR A 77 -3.61 5.47 -34.66
C THR A 77 -2.93 4.72 -33.51
N PRO A 78 -3.35 3.49 -33.18
CA PRO A 78 -2.65 2.68 -32.19
C PRO A 78 -1.23 2.25 -32.64
N PRO A 79 -0.27 2.09 -31.71
CA PRO A 79 -0.37 2.38 -30.29
C PRO A 79 -0.30 3.90 -30.04
N ILE A 80 -1.28 4.43 -29.30
CA ILE A 80 -1.31 5.85 -28.96
C ILE A 80 -0.31 6.10 -27.83
N ASP A 81 0.55 7.08 -28.04
CA ASP A 81 1.42 7.67 -27.02
C ASP A 81 0.65 8.76 -26.24
N PHE A 82 0.45 8.51 -24.94
CA PHE A 82 -0.26 9.45 -24.06
C PHE A 82 0.54 10.71 -23.77
N LEU A 83 1.88 10.64 -23.77
CA LEU A 83 2.72 11.83 -23.58
C LEU A 83 2.50 12.80 -24.74
N GLN A 84 2.41 12.28 -25.96
CA GLN A 84 2.12 13.09 -27.15
C GLN A 84 0.69 13.64 -27.16
N GLN A 85 -0.29 12.92 -26.60
CA GLN A 85 -1.64 13.47 -26.43
C GLN A 85 -1.64 14.65 -25.45
N ILE A 86 -0.95 14.51 -24.32
CA ILE A 86 -0.81 15.59 -23.33
C ILE A 86 -0.13 16.80 -23.96
N ASP A 87 0.97 16.59 -24.69
CA ASP A 87 1.69 17.66 -25.40
C ASP A 87 0.79 18.37 -26.42
N ALA A 88 0.05 17.61 -27.23
CA ALA A 88 -0.87 18.19 -28.20
C ALA A 88 -2.02 18.98 -27.56
N GLN A 89 -2.52 18.56 -26.40
CA GLN A 89 -3.53 19.32 -25.64
C GLN A 89 -2.94 20.63 -25.09
N LYS A 90 -1.74 20.57 -24.50
CA LYS A 90 -1.03 21.74 -23.97
C LYS A 90 -0.71 22.77 -25.06
N ASN A 91 -0.37 22.29 -26.26
CA ASN A 91 -0.04 23.13 -27.42
C ASN A 91 -1.28 23.50 -28.27
N PHE A 92 -2.51 23.28 -27.76
CA PHE A 92 -3.77 23.59 -28.45
C PHE A 92 -3.89 22.96 -29.86
N GLN A 93 -3.20 21.84 -30.07
CA GLN A 93 -3.25 21.02 -31.28
C GLN A 93 -4.38 20.00 -31.24
N LEU A 94 -4.97 19.77 -30.06
CA LEU A 94 -6.14 18.95 -29.83
C LEU A 94 -7.15 19.73 -28.99
N LYS A 95 -8.37 19.90 -29.49
CA LYS A 95 -9.46 20.60 -28.80
C LYS A 95 -10.68 19.70 -28.73
N LEU A 96 -11.37 19.71 -27.59
CA LEU A 96 -12.61 18.99 -27.37
C LEU A 96 -13.67 19.98 -26.90
N VAL A 97 -14.79 20.04 -27.63
CA VAL A 97 -15.89 20.98 -27.37
C VAL A 97 -17.19 20.20 -27.26
N GLY A 98 -18.03 20.55 -26.30
CA GLY A 98 -19.34 19.96 -26.07
C GLY A 98 -19.60 19.76 -24.57
N PRO A 99 -20.78 19.25 -24.19
CA PRO A 99 -21.06 18.91 -22.80
C PRO A 99 -20.08 17.86 -22.26
N ASP A 100 -19.56 18.04 -21.04
CA ASP A 100 -18.56 17.15 -20.42
C ASP A 100 -18.96 15.68 -20.46
N GLU A 101 -20.24 15.39 -20.18
CA GLU A 101 -20.76 14.01 -20.24
C GLU A 101 -20.62 13.41 -21.64
N LEU A 102 -21.05 14.12 -22.68
CA LEU A 102 -21.03 13.62 -24.06
C LEU A 102 -19.62 13.56 -24.61
N THR A 103 -18.77 14.54 -24.29
CA THR A 103 -17.38 14.57 -24.72
C THR A 103 -16.57 13.43 -24.09
N HIS A 104 -16.74 13.18 -22.79
CA HIS A 104 -16.12 12.04 -22.10
C HIS A 104 -16.64 10.71 -22.64
N TRP A 105 -17.96 10.58 -22.78
CA TRP A 105 -18.56 9.37 -23.32
C TRP A 105 -18.03 9.07 -24.73
N PHE A 106 -17.99 10.07 -25.62
CA PHE A 106 -17.55 9.93 -27.00
C PHE A 106 -16.08 9.55 -27.10
N THR A 107 -15.21 10.28 -26.39
CA THR A 107 -13.76 10.01 -26.41
C THR A 107 -13.45 8.61 -25.86
N GLN A 108 -14.10 8.17 -24.78
CA GLN A 108 -13.98 6.79 -24.30
C GLN A 108 -14.47 5.75 -25.31
N THR A 109 -15.57 6.03 -26.03
CA THR A 109 -16.08 5.16 -27.11
C THR A 109 -15.03 5.04 -28.21
N VAL A 110 -14.45 6.16 -28.67
CA VAL A 110 -13.37 6.16 -29.66
C VAL A 110 -12.14 5.41 -29.13
N MET A 111 -11.73 5.63 -27.88
CA MET A 111 -10.60 4.92 -27.27
C MET A 111 -10.86 3.42 -27.09
N ALA A 112 -12.11 2.97 -27.05
CA ALA A 112 -12.43 1.54 -27.02
C ALA A 112 -11.94 0.81 -28.29
N THR A 113 -11.78 1.51 -29.41
CA THR A 113 -11.17 0.95 -30.63
C THR A 113 -9.75 0.42 -30.41
N ARG A 114 -9.02 0.96 -29.43
CA ARG A 114 -7.66 0.51 -29.07
C ARG A 114 -7.62 -0.89 -28.48
N ARG A 115 -8.74 -1.37 -27.94
CA ARG A 115 -8.86 -2.69 -27.29
C ARG A 115 -9.28 -3.77 -28.29
N LEU A 116 -9.40 -3.44 -29.58
CA LEU A 116 -9.74 -4.40 -30.63
C LEU A 116 -8.71 -5.53 -30.65
N GLY A 117 -9.19 -6.77 -30.48
CA GLY A 117 -8.35 -7.97 -30.51
C GLY A 117 -7.58 -8.26 -29.22
N TRP A 118 -7.61 -7.37 -28.23
CA TRP A 118 -6.94 -7.62 -26.95
C TRP A 118 -7.73 -8.65 -26.15
N LYS A 119 -7.18 -9.86 -26.07
CA LYS A 119 -7.64 -10.88 -25.12
C LYS A 119 -6.85 -10.71 -23.84
N PHE A 120 -7.53 -10.25 -22.79
CA PHE A 120 -6.95 -10.21 -21.46
C PHE A 120 -7.05 -11.59 -20.83
N GLY A 121 -5.98 -11.98 -20.12
CA GLY A 121 -5.88 -13.27 -19.45
C GLY A 121 -5.33 -14.38 -20.36
N THR A 122 -4.86 -15.45 -19.72
CA THR A 122 -4.36 -16.65 -20.37
C THR A 122 -5.50 -17.65 -20.52
N PRO A 123 -5.94 -17.99 -21.75
CA PRO A 123 -6.93 -19.05 -21.93
C PRO A 123 -6.35 -20.39 -21.50
N LEU A 124 -7.15 -21.18 -20.81
CA LEU A 124 -6.86 -22.54 -20.36
C LEU A 124 -7.90 -23.52 -20.95
N LYS A 125 -7.81 -24.80 -20.59
CA LYS A 125 -8.81 -25.82 -20.94
C LYS A 125 -10.19 -25.48 -20.36
N ASP A 126 -11.23 -26.09 -20.91
CA ASP A 126 -12.63 -26.02 -20.42
C ASP A 126 -13.22 -24.60 -20.35
N SER A 127 -12.83 -23.74 -21.30
CA SER A 127 -13.25 -22.33 -21.40
C SER A 127 -12.89 -21.48 -20.17
N ILE A 128 -11.90 -21.91 -19.38
CA ILE A 128 -11.37 -21.15 -18.26
C ILE A 128 -10.39 -20.11 -18.78
N VAL A 129 -10.46 -18.89 -18.25
CA VAL A 129 -9.45 -17.86 -18.48
C VAL A 129 -8.79 -17.52 -17.14
N ARG A 130 -7.45 -17.53 -17.12
CA ARG A 130 -6.65 -17.14 -15.96
C ARG A 130 -6.23 -15.68 -16.10
N TYR A 131 -6.61 -14.87 -15.13
CA TYR A 131 -6.22 -13.48 -14.96
C TYR A 131 -5.25 -13.32 -13.81
N THR A 132 -4.72 -12.12 -13.63
CA THR A 132 -3.94 -11.72 -12.47
C THR A 132 -4.65 -10.61 -11.71
N THR A 133 -4.47 -10.59 -10.40
CA THR A 133 -4.88 -9.47 -9.54
C THR A 133 -3.89 -9.33 -8.39
N ASN A 134 -3.97 -8.24 -7.64
CA ASN A 134 -3.22 -8.07 -6.41
C ASN A 134 -4.16 -7.71 -5.26
N THR A 135 -3.79 -8.11 -4.05
CA THR A 135 -4.55 -7.87 -2.82
C THR A 135 -3.61 -7.40 -1.73
N ASN A 136 -4.16 -6.99 -0.58
CA ASN A 136 -3.35 -6.70 0.60
C ASN A 136 -2.68 -7.95 1.20
N GLY A 137 -3.05 -9.15 0.76
CA GLY A 137 -2.35 -10.37 1.16
C GLY A 137 -1.39 -10.90 0.10
N GLY A 138 -1.15 -10.16 -1.00
CA GLY A 138 -0.26 -10.56 -2.08
C GLY A 138 -0.97 -10.87 -3.41
N PRO A 139 -0.18 -11.15 -4.46
CA PRO A 139 -0.68 -11.31 -5.83
C PRO A 139 -1.30 -12.68 -6.07
N LEU A 140 -2.31 -12.73 -6.92
CA LEU A 140 -3.09 -13.93 -7.19
C LEU A 140 -3.29 -14.15 -8.69
N PHE A 141 -3.25 -15.41 -9.09
CA PHE A 141 -3.99 -15.86 -10.26
C PHE A 141 -5.48 -15.97 -9.94
N VAL A 142 -6.32 -15.51 -10.86
CA VAL A 142 -7.79 -15.56 -10.77
C VAL A 142 -8.31 -16.37 -11.94
N TYR A 143 -9.05 -17.43 -11.66
CA TYR A 143 -9.58 -18.33 -12.69
C TYR A 143 -11.06 -18.04 -12.85
N VAL A 144 -11.46 -17.73 -14.08
CA VAL A 144 -12.82 -17.32 -14.43
C VAL A 144 -13.37 -18.27 -15.48
N LYS A 145 -14.62 -18.69 -15.30
CA LYS A 145 -15.39 -19.47 -16.26
C LYS A 145 -16.80 -18.91 -16.29
N ASP A 146 -17.36 -18.73 -17.48
CA ASP A 146 -18.73 -18.21 -17.67
C ASP A 146 -18.96 -16.91 -16.87
N GLU A 147 -18.02 -15.97 -16.96
CA GLU A 147 -17.99 -14.68 -16.26
C GLU A 147 -18.01 -14.75 -14.71
N LYS A 148 -17.78 -15.94 -14.14
CA LYS A 148 -17.73 -16.17 -12.70
C LYS A 148 -16.34 -16.56 -12.23
N ILE A 149 -15.89 -15.96 -11.12
CA ILE A 149 -14.66 -16.39 -10.45
C ILE A 149 -14.89 -17.76 -9.85
N ILE A 150 -14.15 -18.77 -10.34
CA ILE A 150 -14.25 -20.14 -9.83
C ILE A 150 -13.24 -20.39 -8.71
N ARG A 151 -12.02 -19.84 -8.81
CA ARG A 151 -10.98 -19.91 -7.77
C ARG A 151 -9.93 -18.81 -7.91
N VAL A 152 -9.20 -18.59 -6.83
CA VAL A 152 -7.97 -17.77 -6.78
C VAL A 152 -6.84 -18.61 -6.20
N GLY A 153 -5.60 -18.24 -6.49
CA GLY A 153 -4.44 -18.91 -5.91
C GLY A 153 -3.15 -18.14 -6.13
N PRO A 154 -2.06 -18.50 -5.45
CA PRO A 154 -0.76 -17.87 -5.63
C PRO A 154 -0.24 -18.02 -7.07
N ILE A 155 0.73 -17.19 -7.43
CA ILE A 155 1.36 -17.19 -8.75
C ILE A 155 2.59 -18.10 -8.71
N ASP A 156 2.57 -19.16 -9.51
CA ASP A 156 3.76 -19.92 -9.89
C ASP A 156 4.43 -19.24 -11.09
N PHE A 157 5.74 -19.02 -11.00
CA PHE A 157 6.52 -18.45 -12.09
C PHE A 157 6.96 -19.54 -13.07
N ASP A 158 7.02 -19.20 -14.35
CA ASP A 158 7.48 -20.13 -15.40
C ASP A 158 8.85 -19.71 -15.98
N SER A 159 9.33 -20.45 -16.97
CA SER A 159 10.66 -20.21 -17.56
C SER A 159 10.77 -18.91 -18.36
N SER A 160 9.65 -18.23 -18.65
CA SER A 160 9.64 -16.91 -19.28
C SER A 160 9.86 -15.78 -18.28
N ASP A 161 9.70 -16.04 -16.98
CA ASP A 161 10.00 -15.09 -15.91
C ASP A 161 11.51 -15.04 -15.63
N ALA A 162 12.01 -13.86 -15.25
CA ALA A 162 13.43 -13.67 -14.92
C ALA A 162 13.85 -14.52 -13.70
N SER A 163 15.09 -15.04 -13.75
CA SER A 163 15.68 -15.85 -12.67
C SER A 163 15.66 -15.16 -11.31
N SER A 164 15.59 -15.96 -10.24
CA SER A 164 15.62 -15.46 -8.86
C SER A 164 17.03 -14.96 -8.52
N TRP A 165 17.14 -13.99 -7.62
CA TRP A 165 18.41 -13.68 -6.96
C TRP A 165 18.88 -14.88 -6.12
N THR A 166 20.17 -14.95 -5.82
CA THR A 166 20.77 -15.97 -4.95
C THR A 166 21.80 -15.32 -4.04
N ILE A 167 21.71 -15.59 -2.74
CA ILE A 167 22.71 -15.15 -1.75
C ILE A 167 23.64 -16.32 -1.47
N LYS A 168 24.95 -16.07 -1.48
CA LYS A 168 25.94 -17.05 -1.03
C LYS A 168 26.42 -16.62 0.35
N ALA A 169 26.16 -17.46 1.34
CA ALA A 169 26.57 -17.19 2.71
C ALA A 169 26.97 -18.48 3.41
N ARG A 170 28.06 -18.44 4.18
CA ARG A 170 28.57 -19.59 4.97
C ARG A 170 28.75 -20.87 4.14
N GLY A 171 29.23 -20.74 2.90
CA GLY A 171 29.40 -21.85 1.97
C GLY A 171 28.11 -22.46 1.42
N LYS A 172 26.94 -21.92 1.75
CA LYS A 172 25.62 -22.32 1.23
C LYS A 172 25.12 -21.31 0.19
N SER A 173 24.16 -21.73 -0.64
CA SER A 173 23.46 -20.87 -1.59
C SER A 173 21.98 -20.85 -1.26
N PHE A 174 21.43 -19.64 -1.10
CA PHE A 174 20.05 -19.39 -0.70
C PHE A 174 19.31 -18.69 -1.84
N THR A 175 18.34 -19.40 -2.42
CA THR A 175 17.54 -18.93 -3.56
C THR A 175 16.06 -19.08 -3.19
N PRO A 176 15.23 -18.03 -3.35
CA PRO A 176 13.81 -18.13 -3.02
C PRO A 176 13.07 -19.04 -4.02
N PRO A 177 11.96 -19.68 -3.60
CA PRO A 177 11.12 -20.46 -4.49
C PRO A 177 10.62 -19.63 -5.68
N ARG A 178 10.43 -20.29 -6.84
CA ARG A 178 9.87 -19.66 -8.06
C ARG A 178 8.34 -19.56 -7.99
N LYS A 179 7.84 -18.99 -6.90
CA LYS A 179 6.42 -18.86 -6.59
C LYS A 179 6.20 -17.73 -5.59
N THR A 180 5.12 -16.98 -5.74
CA THR A 180 4.66 -16.03 -4.72
C THR A 180 3.94 -16.76 -3.59
N THR A 181 3.97 -16.20 -2.39
CA THR A 181 3.11 -16.60 -1.28
C THR A 181 2.07 -15.52 -0.99
N VAL A 182 0.99 -15.90 -0.29
CA VAL A 182 -0.08 -14.96 0.05
C VAL A 182 -0.59 -15.19 1.46
N SER A 183 -1.07 -14.14 2.10
CA SER A 183 -1.74 -14.22 3.40
C SER A 183 -3.09 -14.94 3.28
N PRO A 184 -3.61 -15.57 4.36
CA PRO A 184 -4.85 -16.34 4.29
C PRO A 184 -6.06 -15.55 3.76
N HIS A 185 -6.17 -14.26 4.11
CA HIS A 185 -7.28 -13.42 3.68
C HIS A 185 -7.27 -13.13 2.16
N ALA A 186 -6.14 -13.24 1.46
CA ALA A 186 -6.09 -13.14 -0.01
C ALA A 186 -6.79 -14.34 -0.67
N LEU A 187 -6.67 -15.54 -0.09
CA LEU A 187 -7.33 -16.75 -0.59
C LEU A 187 -8.86 -16.69 -0.40
N ALA A 188 -9.33 -15.88 0.55
CA ALA A 188 -10.73 -15.62 0.80
C ALA A 188 -11.33 -14.53 -0.13
N TRP A 189 -10.57 -13.96 -1.06
CA TRP A 189 -11.05 -12.82 -1.87
C TRP A 189 -12.35 -13.10 -2.62
N LYS A 190 -12.56 -14.34 -3.09
CA LYS A 190 -13.80 -14.75 -3.76
C LYS A 190 -15.04 -14.60 -2.86
N SER A 191 -14.94 -14.90 -1.56
CA SER A 191 -16.08 -14.78 -0.64
C SER A 191 -16.42 -13.33 -0.33
N LEU A 192 -15.43 -12.42 -0.37
CA LEU A 192 -15.67 -10.98 -0.24
C LEU A 192 -16.38 -10.41 -1.49
N VAL A 193 -15.96 -10.83 -2.69
CA VAL A 193 -16.58 -10.39 -3.95
C VAL A 193 -18.06 -10.77 -4.02
N TYR A 194 -18.39 -12.01 -3.65
CA TYR A 194 -19.75 -12.56 -3.70
C TYR A 194 -20.43 -12.64 -2.33
N SER A 195 -20.00 -11.81 -1.38
CA SER A 195 -20.61 -11.78 -0.04
C SER A 195 -22.10 -11.42 -0.13
N PRO A 196 -23.00 -12.09 0.62
CA PRO A 196 -24.39 -11.68 0.74
C PRO A 196 -24.55 -10.27 1.33
N ASP A 197 -23.55 -9.80 2.09
CA ASP A 197 -23.54 -8.46 2.71
C ASP A 197 -22.99 -7.38 1.78
N ARG A 198 -22.69 -7.72 0.52
CA ARG A 198 -22.16 -6.74 -0.45
C ARG A 198 -23.22 -5.69 -0.76
N VAL A 199 -22.88 -4.42 -0.59
CA VAL A 199 -23.71 -3.30 -1.06
C VAL A 199 -23.72 -3.30 -2.60
N LEU A 200 -24.87 -3.63 -3.20
CA LEU A 200 -25.04 -3.79 -4.65
C LEU A 200 -25.52 -2.50 -5.36
N THR A 201 -26.19 -1.62 -4.63
CA THR A 201 -26.82 -0.39 -5.14
C THR A 201 -26.69 0.71 -4.10
N PRO A 202 -26.74 2.01 -4.50
CA PRO A 202 -26.85 3.09 -3.55
C PRO A 202 -28.05 2.93 -2.61
N LEU A 203 -27.85 3.31 -1.35
CA LEU A 203 -28.84 3.19 -0.29
C LEU A 203 -29.04 4.56 0.37
N LYS A 204 -30.30 4.91 0.66
CA LYS A 204 -30.69 6.12 1.39
C LYS A 204 -31.45 5.73 2.65
N ARG A 205 -31.15 6.40 3.76
CA ARG A 205 -31.87 6.18 5.02
C ARG A 205 -33.33 6.67 4.85
N VAL A 206 -34.30 5.88 5.30
CA VAL A 206 -35.74 6.07 5.01
C VAL A 206 -36.30 7.43 5.45
N ASP A 207 -35.77 7.98 6.53
CA ASP A 207 -36.20 9.23 7.16
C ASP A 207 -35.18 10.35 6.95
N PHE A 208 -34.39 10.30 5.87
CA PHE A 208 -33.47 11.37 5.48
C PHE A 208 -34.07 12.19 4.35
N ASP A 209 -34.50 13.42 4.66
CA ASP A 209 -34.84 14.43 3.66
C ASP A 209 -33.76 15.53 3.60
N PRO A 210 -33.00 15.67 2.50
CA PRO A 210 -32.01 16.74 2.37
C PRO A 210 -32.63 18.16 2.37
N ASN A 211 -33.91 18.29 1.99
CA ASN A 211 -34.63 19.56 1.90
C ASN A 211 -35.63 19.78 3.05
N GLY A 212 -35.66 18.88 4.02
CA GLY A 212 -36.60 18.91 5.15
C GLY A 212 -35.98 18.33 6.41
N GLU A 213 -36.75 17.47 7.09
CA GLU A 213 -36.30 16.85 8.34
C GLU A 213 -35.20 15.81 8.08
N ARG A 214 -33.98 16.13 8.51
CA ARG A 214 -32.81 15.27 8.30
C ARG A 214 -32.72 14.11 9.30
N ASN A 215 -33.40 14.21 10.44
CA ASN A 215 -33.47 13.19 11.51
C ASN A 215 -32.11 12.61 11.93
N CYS A 216 -31.12 13.48 12.22
CA CYS A 216 -29.75 13.06 12.55
C CYS A 216 -29.67 12.08 13.73
N LYS A 217 -30.57 12.19 14.71
CA LYS A 217 -30.67 11.30 15.88
C LYS A 217 -31.00 9.84 15.53
N ASN A 218 -31.55 9.58 14.34
CA ASN A 218 -31.94 8.24 13.91
C ASN A 218 -30.84 7.50 13.11
N ARG A 219 -29.65 8.09 12.96
CA ARG A 219 -28.49 7.41 12.34
C ARG A 219 -28.10 6.19 13.19
N GLY A 220 -28.01 5.02 12.55
CA GLY A 220 -27.77 3.75 13.23
C GLY A 220 -29.03 3.01 13.71
N VAL A 221 -30.22 3.63 13.59
CA VAL A 221 -31.51 3.06 14.00
C VAL A 221 -32.43 2.83 12.80
N SER A 222 -32.69 3.88 12.02
CA SER A 222 -33.58 3.81 10.86
C SER A 222 -32.98 2.96 9.73
N LYS A 223 -33.87 2.30 8.98
CA LYS A 223 -33.50 1.42 7.86
C LYS A 223 -33.15 2.21 6.59
N TYR A 224 -32.74 1.48 5.56
CA TYR A 224 -32.33 2.02 4.27
C TYR A 224 -33.22 1.48 3.16
N VAL A 225 -33.39 2.30 2.12
CA VAL A 225 -34.06 1.93 0.88
C VAL A 225 -33.09 2.08 -0.30
N PRO A 226 -33.14 1.20 -1.31
CA PRO A 226 -32.44 1.39 -2.57
C PRO A 226 -32.86 2.68 -3.27
N ILE A 227 -31.87 3.38 -3.82
CA ILE A 227 -32.09 4.52 -4.72
C ILE A 227 -31.21 4.37 -5.96
N SER A 228 -31.50 5.15 -7.00
CA SER A 228 -30.67 5.16 -8.21
C SER A 228 -29.33 5.86 -7.96
N TRP A 229 -28.37 5.62 -8.85
CA TRP A 229 -27.11 6.38 -8.85
C TRP A 229 -27.34 7.87 -9.10
N ASP A 230 -28.27 8.24 -9.99
CA ASP A 230 -28.57 9.64 -10.28
C ASP A 230 -29.12 10.35 -9.04
N GLU A 231 -30.08 9.76 -8.32
CA GLU A 231 -30.59 10.35 -7.07
C GLU A 231 -29.48 10.47 -6.02
N ALA A 232 -28.66 9.43 -5.85
CA ALA A 232 -27.58 9.44 -4.86
C ALA A 232 -26.54 10.54 -5.16
N LEU A 233 -26.15 10.67 -6.44
CA LEU A 233 -25.18 11.67 -6.89
C LEU A 233 -25.76 13.08 -6.80
N ASP A 234 -27.02 13.30 -7.15
CA ASP A 234 -27.68 14.59 -7.03
C ASP A 234 -27.78 15.06 -5.58
N ILE A 235 -28.15 14.16 -4.65
CA ILE A 235 -28.20 14.47 -3.21
C ILE A 235 -26.81 14.87 -2.71
N VAL A 236 -25.78 14.06 -3.00
CA VAL A 236 -24.42 14.29 -2.50
C VAL A 236 -23.80 15.55 -3.13
N ALA A 237 -23.91 15.71 -4.45
CA ALA A 237 -23.40 16.89 -5.15
C ALA A 237 -24.14 18.17 -4.75
N GLY A 238 -25.45 18.10 -4.53
CA GLY A 238 -26.25 19.20 -4.01
C GLY A 238 -25.76 19.67 -2.64
N GLU A 239 -25.51 18.73 -1.72
CA GLU A 239 -24.97 19.05 -0.40
C GLU A 239 -23.55 19.61 -0.45
N ILE A 240 -22.67 19.06 -1.31
CA ILE A 240 -21.32 19.61 -1.52
C ILE A 240 -21.40 21.06 -2.00
N LYS A 241 -22.22 21.34 -3.01
CA LYS A 241 -22.40 22.70 -3.56
C LYS A 241 -22.96 23.65 -2.49
N ARG A 242 -23.97 23.21 -1.73
CA ARG A 242 -24.58 23.97 -0.64
C ARG A 242 -23.55 24.32 0.43
N LEU A 243 -22.80 23.33 0.93
CA LEU A 243 -21.78 23.53 1.96
C LEU A 243 -20.67 24.48 1.49
N LYS A 244 -20.18 24.31 0.25
CA LYS A 244 -19.18 25.21 -0.33
C LYS A 244 -19.69 26.65 -0.43
N ARG A 245 -20.93 26.84 -0.88
CA ARG A 245 -21.52 28.18 -1.04
C ARG A 245 -21.77 28.85 0.30
N ASP A 246 -22.33 28.12 1.26
CA ASP A 246 -22.85 28.70 2.51
C ASP A 246 -21.76 28.80 3.60
N PHE A 247 -20.76 27.91 3.60
CA PHE A 247 -19.76 27.80 4.68
C PHE A 247 -18.30 27.69 4.19
N GLY A 248 -18.08 27.57 2.88
CA GLY A 248 -16.77 27.32 2.30
C GLY A 248 -16.34 25.83 2.32
N PRO A 249 -15.27 25.49 1.58
CA PRO A 249 -14.84 24.10 1.42
C PRO A 249 -14.36 23.43 2.72
N GLY A 250 -13.87 24.21 3.70
CA GLY A 250 -13.42 23.69 4.99
C GLY A 250 -14.55 23.08 5.85
N ALA A 251 -15.83 23.33 5.52
CA ALA A 251 -16.95 22.69 6.21
C ALA A 251 -17.15 21.21 5.82
N ILE A 252 -16.45 20.72 4.79
CA ILE A 252 -16.56 19.35 4.30
C ILE A 252 -15.39 18.54 4.83
N ALA A 253 -15.64 17.68 5.81
CA ALA A 253 -14.63 16.77 6.34
C ALA A 253 -14.58 15.48 5.52
N PHE A 254 -13.38 15.02 5.18
CA PHE A 254 -13.15 13.69 4.64
C PHE A 254 -12.17 12.91 5.49
N SER A 255 -12.49 11.63 5.69
CA SER A 255 -11.66 10.65 6.35
C SER A 255 -11.66 9.38 5.52
N HIS A 256 -10.63 8.57 5.68
CA HIS A 256 -10.52 7.25 5.08
C HIS A 256 -10.00 6.27 6.13
N SER A 257 -9.97 4.98 5.82
CA SER A 257 -9.22 4.02 6.64
C SER A 257 -7.74 4.10 6.27
N SER A 258 -6.86 3.65 7.15
CA SER A 258 -5.41 3.60 6.89
C SER A 258 -5.03 2.59 5.82
N HIS A 259 -5.87 1.58 5.61
CA HIS A 259 -5.72 0.59 4.54
C HIS A 259 -6.88 0.69 3.54
N HIS A 260 -6.62 0.31 2.30
CA HIS A 260 -7.60 0.29 1.21
C HIS A 260 -7.45 -0.99 0.39
N SER A 261 -8.41 -1.28 -0.49
CA SER A 261 -8.23 -2.34 -1.49
C SER A 261 -7.01 -2.04 -2.37
N PHE A 262 -6.21 -3.05 -2.65
CA PHE A 262 -4.96 -2.88 -3.38
C PHE A 262 -5.21 -2.36 -4.81
N GLY A 263 -4.35 -1.45 -5.26
CA GLY A 263 -4.32 -0.93 -6.62
C GLY A 263 -3.97 0.56 -6.65
N ASN A 264 -2.77 0.89 -7.14
CA ASN A 264 -2.19 2.24 -7.01
C ASN A 264 -3.10 3.36 -7.51
N VAL A 265 -3.75 3.19 -8.66
CA VAL A 265 -4.65 4.21 -9.22
C VAL A 265 -5.90 4.38 -8.36
N GLY A 266 -6.53 3.28 -7.96
CA GLY A 266 -7.77 3.28 -7.16
C GLY A 266 -7.56 3.48 -5.67
N TYR A 267 -6.31 3.52 -5.20
CA TYR A 267 -5.98 3.73 -3.80
C TYR A 267 -6.46 5.10 -3.31
N HIS A 268 -6.77 5.23 -2.02
CA HIS A 268 -7.32 6.47 -1.49
C HIS A 268 -6.36 7.67 -1.63
N LEU A 269 -5.04 7.43 -1.57
CA LEU A 269 -4.02 8.44 -1.82
C LEU A 269 -3.97 8.93 -3.27
N SER A 270 -4.67 8.25 -4.19
CA SER A 270 -4.69 8.56 -5.62
C SER A 270 -6.06 9.05 -6.08
N ALA A 271 -7.00 8.14 -6.39
CA ALA A 271 -8.29 8.52 -6.98
C ALA A 271 -9.15 9.34 -6.02
N PHE A 272 -9.21 8.93 -4.75
CA PHE A 272 -9.99 9.66 -3.74
C PHE A 272 -9.36 11.03 -3.45
N ARG A 273 -8.04 11.10 -3.26
CA ARG A 273 -7.31 12.37 -3.07
C ARG A 273 -7.54 13.34 -4.24
N ARG A 274 -7.46 12.85 -5.48
CA ARG A 274 -7.78 13.65 -6.69
C ARG A 274 -9.16 14.28 -6.61
N PHE A 275 -10.17 13.49 -6.23
CA PHE A 275 -11.55 13.95 -6.12
C PHE A 275 -11.73 15.02 -5.04
N VAL A 276 -11.22 14.78 -3.82
CA VAL A 276 -11.40 15.74 -2.72
C VAL A 276 -10.61 17.03 -2.94
N ASN A 277 -9.43 16.98 -3.58
CA ASN A 277 -8.66 18.17 -3.93
C ASN A 277 -9.43 19.06 -4.93
N ALA A 278 -10.18 18.49 -5.87
CA ALA A 278 -11.00 19.26 -6.81
C ALA A 278 -12.21 19.93 -6.16
N ILE A 279 -12.68 19.42 -5.02
CA ILE A 279 -13.84 19.96 -4.30
C ILE A 279 -13.41 20.99 -3.24
N GLY A 280 -12.27 20.76 -2.59
CA GLY A 280 -11.85 21.44 -1.37
C GLY A 280 -12.43 20.77 -0.12
N MET A 281 -11.65 20.72 0.97
CA MET A 281 -12.04 20.01 2.19
C MET A 281 -11.26 20.41 3.44
N THR A 282 -11.75 19.97 4.60
CA THR A 282 -10.93 19.72 5.80
C THR A 282 -10.51 18.25 5.83
N GLY A 283 -9.20 18.00 5.72
CA GLY A 283 -8.65 16.65 5.83
C GLY A 283 -8.59 16.19 7.29
N VAL A 284 -9.11 15.00 7.57
CA VAL A 284 -8.90 14.33 8.87
C VAL A 284 -7.60 13.54 8.79
N HIS A 285 -6.51 14.14 9.27
CA HIS A 285 -5.18 13.51 9.21
C HIS A 285 -5.11 12.30 10.14
N HIS A 286 -4.52 11.22 9.66
CA HIS A 286 -4.28 10.03 10.48
C HIS A 286 -3.10 10.26 11.41
N HIS A 287 -3.24 9.84 12.66
CA HIS A 287 -2.06 9.60 13.50
C HIS A 287 -1.24 8.44 12.90
N PRO A 288 0.09 8.39 13.12
CA PRO A 288 0.97 7.37 12.56
C PRO A 288 0.80 6.03 13.31
N LEU A 289 -0.41 5.46 13.32
CA LEU A 289 -0.86 4.32 14.13
C LEU A 289 0.10 3.12 14.11
N SER A 290 0.73 2.93 12.96
CA SER A 290 1.65 1.83 12.72
C SER A 290 2.99 2.03 13.42
N TRP A 291 3.41 3.28 13.63
CA TRP A 291 4.74 3.71 14.04
C TRP A 291 4.79 4.48 15.36
N GLU A 292 3.68 4.87 15.99
CA GLU A 292 3.58 5.70 17.20
C GLU A 292 4.89 5.93 17.99
N GLY A 293 5.36 4.96 18.77
CA GLY A 293 6.57 5.11 19.58
C GLY A 293 7.87 5.36 18.80
N TRP A 294 7.96 4.85 17.57
CA TRP A 294 9.05 5.17 16.65
C TRP A 294 8.95 6.63 16.19
N TYR A 295 7.76 7.05 15.73
CA TYR A 295 7.55 8.38 15.18
C TYR A 295 7.72 9.47 16.24
N TRP A 296 7.08 9.32 17.40
CA TRP A 296 7.08 10.30 18.49
C TRP A 296 8.23 10.12 19.49
N GLY A 297 9.10 9.13 19.30
CA GLY A 297 10.11 8.75 20.27
C GLY A 297 11.47 8.47 19.64
N ALA A 298 11.60 7.31 19.00
CA ALA A 298 12.87 6.87 18.41
C ALA A 298 13.39 7.83 17.34
N MET A 299 12.50 8.52 16.60
CA MET A 299 12.88 9.51 15.59
C MET A 299 13.78 10.61 16.19
N HIS A 300 13.54 11.00 17.44
CA HIS A 300 14.36 11.99 18.15
C HIS A 300 15.73 11.47 18.59
N HIS A 301 16.00 10.16 18.48
CA HIS A 301 17.28 9.54 18.88
C HIS A 301 18.20 9.25 17.70
N PHE A 302 17.65 8.97 16.51
CA PHE A 302 18.45 8.59 15.35
C PHE A 302 17.93 9.12 13.99
N GLY A 303 16.94 10.02 13.99
CA GLY A 303 16.32 10.52 12.77
C GLY A 303 15.38 9.51 12.13
N GLN A 304 15.65 9.09 10.88
CA GLN A 304 14.75 8.22 10.09
C GLN A 304 13.34 8.81 9.87
N SER A 305 13.21 10.14 9.79
CA SER A 305 11.91 10.81 9.57
C SER A 305 11.21 10.36 8.28
N MET A 306 11.99 10.12 7.21
CA MET A 306 11.48 9.57 5.93
C MET A 306 10.86 8.17 6.06
N ARG A 307 11.10 7.48 7.19
CA ARG A 307 10.55 6.15 7.51
C ARG A 307 9.70 6.18 8.78
N ASN A 308 9.20 7.34 9.19
CA ASN A 308 8.41 7.51 10.42
C ASN A 308 9.16 7.01 11.68
N GLY A 309 10.48 7.18 11.72
CA GLY A 309 11.33 6.73 12.82
C GLY A 309 11.65 5.24 12.81
N ALA A 310 11.25 4.47 11.79
CA ALA A 310 11.61 3.07 11.65
C ALA A 310 13.04 2.89 11.11
N PRO A 311 13.78 1.84 11.52
CA PRO A 311 15.09 1.52 10.97
C PRO A 311 15.10 1.26 9.46
N GLU A 312 16.27 1.44 8.85
CA GLU A 312 16.53 1.02 7.48
C GLU A 312 16.83 -0.48 7.38
N ASP A 313 16.43 -1.09 6.26
CA ASP A 313 16.49 -2.52 6.04
C ASP A 313 17.27 -2.95 4.79
N TYR A 314 17.88 -2.03 4.03
CA TYR A 314 18.60 -2.40 2.80
C TYR A 314 19.79 -3.34 3.05
N GLY A 315 19.86 -4.43 2.29
CA GLY A 315 20.95 -5.40 2.36
C GLY A 315 20.97 -6.28 3.63
N THR A 316 20.03 -6.07 4.56
CA THR A 316 20.05 -6.76 5.86
C THR A 316 19.84 -8.27 5.76
N THR A 317 19.19 -8.79 4.72
CA THR A 317 19.04 -10.25 4.55
C THR A 317 20.39 -10.91 4.26
N GLU A 318 21.20 -10.33 3.38
CA GLU A 318 22.50 -10.90 3.01
C GLU A 318 23.49 -10.81 4.18
N ASP A 319 23.56 -9.65 4.83
CA ASP A 319 24.40 -9.50 6.03
C ASP A 319 23.95 -10.42 7.17
N CYS A 320 22.64 -10.58 7.40
CA CYS A 320 22.14 -11.48 8.43
C CYS A 320 22.52 -12.95 8.14
N LEU A 321 22.34 -13.43 6.91
CA LEU A 321 22.69 -14.82 6.55
C LEU A 321 24.20 -15.09 6.68
N GLU A 322 25.04 -14.10 6.42
CA GLU A 322 26.49 -14.25 6.52
C GLU A 322 26.99 -14.10 7.97
N ASN A 323 26.58 -13.05 8.67
CA ASN A 323 27.25 -12.57 9.88
C ASN A 323 26.47 -12.76 11.19
N CYS A 324 25.15 -12.99 11.16
CA CYS A 324 24.33 -13.04 12.37
C CYS A 324 24.59 -14.31 13.20
N GLU A 325 24.54 -14.22 14.52
CA GLU A 325 24.67 -15.36 15.44
C GLU A 325 23.43 -15.54 16.32
N MET A 326 22.67 -14.46 16.54
CA MET A 326 21.43 -14.48 17.31
C MET A 326 20.42 -13.46 16.77
N ILE A 327 19.14 -13.78 16.82
CA ILE A 327 18.05 -12.83 16.57
C ILE A 327 17.15 -12.71 17.81
N VAL A 328 16.91 -11.48 18.24
CA VAL A 328 15.94 -11.14 19.28
C VAL A 328 14.67 -10.60 18.63
N PHE A 329 13.61 -11.41 18.56
CA PHE A 329 12.28 -11.02 18.11
C PHE A 329 11.53 -10.30 19.24
N TRP A 330 11.53 -8.97 19.21
CA TRP A 330 10.90 -8.16 20.25
C TRP A 330 9.61 -7.52 19.75
N SER A 331 8.47 -7.90 20.34
CA SER A 331 7.14 -7.50 19.88
C SER A 331 6.96 -7.78 18.38
N SER A 332 7.60 -8.85 17.91
CA SER A 332 7.73 -9.19 16.50
C SER A 332 7.08 -10.54 16.22
N ASP A 333 6.22 -10.55 15.20
CA ASP A 333 5.55 -11.75 14.74
C ASP A 333 5.39 -11.70 13.21
N PRO A 334 6.49 -11.82 12.45
CA PRO A 334 6.47 -11.73 11.01
C PRO A 334 5.72 -12.88 10.31
N GLU A 335 5.47 -14.01 10.97
CA GLU A 335 4.61 -15.07 10.40
C GLU A 335 3.13 -14.63 10.33
N SER A 336 2.65 -13.91 11.35
CA SER A 336 1.27 -13.39 11.35
C SER A 336 1.15 -12.05 10.60
N THR A 337 2.10 -11.14 10.83
CA THR A 337 2.02 -9.76 10.35
C THR A 337 2.66 -9.54 8.98
N ASN A 338 3.59 -10.42 8.57
CA ASN A 338 4.31 -10.38 7.29
C ASN A 338 4.90 -9.01 6.90
N GLY A 339 5.30 -8.22 7.91
CA GLY A 339 5.71 -6.83 7.73
C GLY A 339 4.51 -5.97 7.38
N ILE A 340 4.15 -5.99 6.10
CA ILE A 340 2.91 -5.49 5.55
C ILE A 340 2.80 -5.97 4.10
N TYR A 341 1.67 -6.57 3.73
CA TYR A 341 1.39 -7.03 2.36
C TYR A 341 2.40 -8.06 1.79
N GLY A 342 3.21 -8.68 2.66
CA GLY A 342 4.33 -9.53 2.27
C GLY A 342 4.00 -11.03 2.24
N GLY A 343 2.73 -11.41 2.37
CA GLY A 343 2.31 -12.81 2.34
C GLY A 343 3.07 -13.68 3.34
N PHE A 344 3.72 -14.74 2.87
CA PHE A 344 4.64 -15.57 3.66
C PHE A 344 6.06 -15.54 3.07
N GLU A 345 6.43 -14.48 2.36
CA GLU A 345 7.70 -14.41 1.60
C GLU A 345 8.93 -14.52 2.50
N GLY A 346 8.85 -14.04 3.74
CA GLY A 346 9.93 -14.13 4.73
C GLY A 346 10.10 -15.49 5.39
N THR A 347 9.12 -16.39 5.26
CA THR A 347 9.11 -17.69 5.97
C THR A 347 10.32 -18.54 5.58
N ILE A 348 10.58 -18.68 4.28
CA ILE A 348 11.72 -19.43 3.77
C ILE A 348 13.06 -18.84 4.24
N ARG A 349 13.15 -17.51 4.33
CA ARG A 349 14.35 -16.82 4.83
C ARG A 349 14.58 -17.11 6.31
N ARG A 350 13.53 -17.20 7.12
CA ARG A 350 13.63 -17.60 8.53
C ARG A 350 13.92 -19.10 8.69
N GLN A 351 13.50 -19.96 7.75
CA GLN A 351 13.94 -21.36 7.70
C GLN A 351 15.44 -21.49 7.47
N TRP A 352 16.01 -20.69 6.56
CA TRP A 352 17.45 -20.67 6.34
C TRP A 352 18.23 -20.33 7.60
N LEU A 353 17.71 -19.44 8.46
CA LEU A 353 18.33 -19.17 9.76
C LEU A 353 18.32 -20.39 10.69
N LYS A 354 17.27 -21.22 10.68
CA LYS A 354 17.25 -22.50 11.41
C LYS A 354 18.32 -23.45 10.87
N GLU A 355 18.50 -23.51 9.55
CA GLU A 355 19.53 -24.33 8.91
C GLU A 355 20.96 -23.83 9.15
N LEU A 356 21.10 -22.58 9.59
CA LEU A 356 22.37 -21.94 9.96
C LEU A 356 22.64 -21.96 11.47
N ASP A 357 21.78 -22.63 12.25
CA ASP A 357 21.88 -22.75 13.71
C ASP A 357 21.94 -21.40 14.43
N ILE A 358 21.15 -20.43 13.94
CA ILE A 358 21.00 -19.12 14.56
C ILE A 358 20.17 -19.22 15.83
N ASP A 359 20.64 -18.59 16.90
CA ASP A 359 19.89 -18.53 18.16
C ASP A 359 18.67 -17.61 18.04
N PHE A 360 17.55 -18.02 18.64
CA PHE A 360 16.33 -17.20 18.67
C PHE A 360 15.87 -16.92 20.10
N VAL A 361 15.54 -15.65 20.35
CA VAL A 361 14.87 -15.19 21.56
C VAL A 361 13.64 -14.41 21.17
N HIS A 362 12.51 -14.66 21.82
CA HIS A 362 11.23 -14.00 21.55
C HIS A 362 10.77 -13.26 22.80
N ILE A 363 10.67 -11.93 22.72
CA ILE A 363 10.17 -11.07 23.80
C ILE A 363 8.79 -10.58 23.40
N ASN A 364 7.76 -11.25 23.92
CA ASN A 364 6.37 -10.99 23.57
C ASN A 364 5.45 -11.46 24.71
N PRO A 365 4.49 -10.65 25.21
CA PRO A 365 3.53 -11.11 26.22
C PRO A 365 2.72 -12.34 25.77
N HIS A 366 2.53 -12.50 24.47
CA HIS A 366 1.86 -13.65 23.85
C HIS A 366 2.89 -14.59 23.19
N TYR A 367 2.72 -15.90 23.34
CA TYR A 367 3.51 -16.89 22.60
C TYR A 367 3.02 -16.94 21.14
N CYS A 368 3.59 -16.06 20.30
CA CYS A 368 3.15 -15.84 18.93
C CYS A 368 3.57 -16.94 17.94
N GLU A 369 3.00 -16.88 16.75
CA GLU A 369 3.18 -17.84 15.66
C GLU A 369 4.65 -17.95 15.24
N THR A 370 5.37 -16.83 15.17
CA THR A 370 6.82 -16.84 14.88
C THR A 370 7.63 -17.58 15.97
N ALA A 371 7.26 -17.41 17.24
CA ALA A 371 7.91 -18.10 18.36
C ALA A 371 7.64 -19.61 18.34
N ALA A 372 6.39 -20.00 18.03
CA ALA A 372 6.01 -21.39 17.85
C ALA A 372 6.72 -22.04 16.66
N TYR A 373 6.93 -21.29 15.58
CA TYR A 373 7.53 -21.78 14.35
C TYR A 373 9.06 -21.94 14.42
N LEU A 374 9.75 -20.92 14.93
CA LEU A 374 11.22 -20.89 15.01
C LEU A 374 11.75 -21.61 16.25
N GLY A 375 10.96 -21.67 17.34
CA GLY A 375 11.45 -22.13 18.63
C GLY A 375 12.39 -21.12 19.28
N GLY A 376 13.17 -21.57 20.27
CA GLY A 376 14.07 -20.72 21.06
C GLY A 376 13.47 -20.27 22.39
N LYS A 377 14.16 -19.34 23.08
CA LYS A 377 13.72 -18.86 24.40
C LYS A 377 12.60 -17.84 24.22
N TRP A 378 11.46 -18.08 24.85
CA TRP A 378 10.38 -17.09 24.97
C TRP A 378 10.42 -16.40 26.34
N MET A 379 10.25 -15.08 26.33
CA MET A 379 10.13 -14.22 27.50
C MET A 379 8.82 -13.42 27.38
N ALA A 380 8.00 -13.49 28.42
CA ALA A 380 6.67 -12.92 28.47
C ALA A 380 6.59 -11.76 29.47
N PRO A 381 7.07 -10.54 29.11
CA PRO A 381 6.87 -9.39 29.97
C PRO A 381 5.37 -9.08 30.08
N LYS A 382 4.94 -8.55 31.23
CA LYS A 382 3.62 -7.95 31.36
C LYS A 382 3.39 -6.93 30.22
N PRO A 383 2.16 -6.79 29.70
CA PRO A 383 1.88 -5.78 28.69
C PRO A 383 2.37 -4.39 29.14
N THR A 384 2.93 -3.62 28.20
CA THR A 384 3.45 -2.25 28.40
C THR A 384 4.60 -2.08 29.41
N THR A 385 5.28 -3.15 29.83
CA THR A 385 6.44 -3.04 30.75
C THR A 385 7.77 -3.41 30.11
N SER A 386 7.76 -3.88 28.86
CA SER A 386 8.98 -4.30 28.16
C SER A 386 10.09 -3.23 28.04
N PRO A 387 9.85 -1.90 28.08
CA PRO A 387 10.95 -0.95 28.17
C PRO A 387 11.86 -1.18 29.38
N ALA A 388 11.31 -1.60 30.53
CA ALA A 388 12.11 -1.88 31.73
C ALA A 388 13.11 -3.03 31.52
N LEU A 389 12.72 -4.06 30.77
CA LEU A 389 13.62 -5.15 30.37
C LEU A 389 14.81 -4.62 29.55
N GLY A 390 14.56 -3.73 28.58
CA GLY A 390 15.63 -3.14 27.76
C GLY A 390 16.56 -2.24 28.56
N ILE A 391 15.99 -1.46 29.49
CA ILE A 391 16.76 -0.60 30.38
C ILE A 391 17.65 -1.44 31.30
N ALA A 392 17.18 -2.58 31.81
CA ALA A 392 17.99 -3.48 32.62
C ALA A 392 19.09 -4.21 31.83
N ILE A 393 18.85 -4.55 30.55
CA ILE A 393 19.91 -5.05 29.66
C ILE A 393 21.02 -4.02 29.52
N ALA A 394 20.67 -2.74 29.30
CA ALA A 394 21.67 -1.67 29.21
C ALA A 394 22.44 -1.47 30.52
N TYR A 395 21.77 -1.57 31.68
CA TYR A 395 22.41 -1.55 33.00
C TYR A 395 23.49 -2.63 33.11
N ILE A 396 23.15 -3.89 32.77
CA ILE A 396 24.10 -5.00 32.81
C ILE A 396 25.33 -4.70 31.94
N TRP A 397 25.12 -4.28 30.69
CA TRP A 397 26.23 -3.97 29.79
C TRP A 397 27.13 -2.84 30.30
N VAL A 398 26.56 -1.82 30.93
CA VAL A 398 27.33 -0.76 31.59
C VAL A 398 28.16 -1.32 32.74
N THR A 399 27.54 -2.10 33.63
CA THR A 399 28.22 -2.64 34.82
C THR A 399 29.30 -3.67 34.49
N GLU A 400 29.09 -4.48 33.45
CA GLU A 400 30.02 -5.52 33.00
C GLU A 400 31.01 -5.01 31.93
N ASN A 401 30.84 -3.77 31.45
CA ASN A 401 31.62 -3.18 30.37
C ASN A 401 31.55 -3.95 29.03
N THR A 402 30.40 -4.56 28.72
CA THR A 402 30.21 -5.43 27.55
C THR A 402 29.41 -4.74 26.43
N TYR A 403 29.78 -3.51 26.10
CA TYR A 403 29.22 -2.74 24.98
C TYR A 403 30.34 -2.12 24.14
N ASP A 404 30.00 -1.70 22.93
CA ASP A 404 30.90 -1.10 21.97
C ASP A 404 31.24 0.35 22.37
N LYS A 405 32.29 0.49 23.18
CA LYS A 405 32.71 1.78 23.75
C LYS A 405 33.09 2.79 22.67
N GLU A 406 33.80 2.36 21.64
CA GLU A 406 34.22 3.21 20.52
C GLU A 406 32.99 3.73 19.76
N PHE A 407 32.02 2.86 19.45
CA PHE A 407 30.80 3.32 18.79
C PHE A 407 30.03 4.32 19.66
N VAL A 408 29.88 4.04 20.96
CA VAL A 408 29.18 4.93 21.87
C VAL A 408 29.87 6.29 21.97
N GLU A 409 31.19 6.33 22.10
CA GLU A 409 31.99 7.56 22.15
C GLU A 409 31.87 8.37 20.85
N ASP A 410 31.99 7.73 19.69
CA ASP A 410 32.07 8.42 18.41
C ASP A 410 30.71 8.75 17.78
N ARG A 411 29.66 7.98 18.10
CA ARG A 411 28.38 7.97 17.34
C ARG A 411 27.15 8.29 18.19
N THR A 412 27.32 8.63 19.46
CA THR A 412 26.19 8.97 20.33
C THR A 412 26.39 10.30 21.05
N ILE A 413 25.31 10.85 21.60
CA ILE A 413 25.32 12.05 22.44
C ILE A 413 24.48 11.76 23.69
N GLY A 414 24.89 12.32 24.84
CA GLY A 414 24.14 12.17 26.10
C GLY A 414 24.22 10.79 26.76
N PHE A 415 25.19 9.94 26.36
CA PHE A 415 25.35 8.61 26.95
C PHE A 415 25.78 8.66 28.42
N GLY A 416 26.57 9.66 28.83
CA GLY A 416 27.03 9.81 30.21
C GLY A 416 25.85 10.03 31.17
N GLU A 417 24.95 10.95 30.83
CA GLU A 417 23.72 11.22 31.58
C GLU A 417 22.82 9.98 31.63
N TRP A 418 22.61 9.32 30.49
CA TRP A 418 21.82 8.10 30.45
C TRP A 418 22.45 6.97 31.28
N ARG A 419 23.78 6.82 31.26
CA ARG A 419 24.52 5.88 32.10
C ARG A 419 24.27 6.15 33.59
N ASN A 420 24.29 7.41 34.01
CA ASN A 420 24.03 7.78 35.41
C ASN A 420 22.58 7.42 35.82
N TYR A 421 21.61 7.64 34.92
CA TYR A 421 20.24 7.16 35.11
C TYR A 421 20.14 5.62 35.22
N LEU A 422 20.85 4.88 34.38
CA LEU A 422 20.88 3.41 34.43
C LEU A 422 21.42 2.92 35.77
N LEU A 423 22.50 3.53 36.26
CA LEU A 423 23.14 3.17 37.52
C LEU A 423 22.38 3.66 38.77
N GLY A 424 21.34 4.48 38.60
CA GLY A 424 20.57 5.06 39.70
C GLY A 424 21.26 6.25 40.37
N GLU A 425 22.30 6.81 39.76
CA GLU A 425 23.00 8.00 40.26
C GLU A 425 22.14 9.27 40.11
N GLU A 426 21.22 9.29 39.13
CA GLU A 426 20.31 10.42 38.90
C GLU A 426 19.03 10.34 39.75
N ASP A 427 18.40 9.17 39.85
CA ASP A 427 17.06 9.00 40.44
C ASP A 427 17.02 8.10 41.69
N GLY A 428 18.18 7.61 42.14
CA GLY A 428 18.30 6.72 43.30
C GLY A 428 17.88 5.27 43.06
N ILE A 429 17.54 4.90 41.82
CA ILE A 429 17.05 3.55 41.48
C ILE A 429 17.97 2.92 40.44
N ALA A 430 18.87 2.03 40.87
CA ALA A 430 19.65 1.24 39.93
C ALA A 430 18.72 0.33 39.11
N LYS A 431 18.87 0.32 37.79
CA LYS A 431 17.99 -0.42 36.88
C LYS A 431 18.39 -1.89 36.77
N THR A 432 18.51 -2.57 37.91
CA THR A 432 19.00 -3.95 38.00
C THR A 432 18.06 -4.97 37.36
N PRO A 433 18.51 -6.21 37.12
CA PRO A 433 17.65 -7.29 36.67
C PRO A 433 16.48 -7.58 37.64
N GLU A 434 16.69 -7.47 38.94
CA GLU A 434 15.65 -7.66 39.97
C GLU A 434 14.61 -6.53 39.93
N TRP A 435 15.04 -5.29 39.67
CA TRP A 435 14.13 -4.18 39.42
C TRP A 435 13.24 -4.47 38.20
N ALA A 436 13.84 -4.91 37.09
CA ALA A 436 13.07 -5.26 35.89
C ALA A 436 12.19 -6.51 36.09
N GLU A 437 12.57 -7.46 36.94
CA GLU A 437 11.70 -8.60 37.30
C GLU A 437 10.43 -8.13 38.00
N ALA A 438 10.54 -7.20 38.95
CA ALA A 438 9.38 -6.64 39.65
C ALA A 438 8.40 -5.94 38.68
N GLU A 439 8.94 -5.14 37.76
CA GLU A 439 8.16 -4.43 36.74
C GLU A 439 7.53 -5.39 35.72
N THR A 440 8.34 -6.27 35.15
CA THR A 440 7.96 -7.03 33.95
C THR A 440 7.40 -8.41 34.23
N GLY A 441 7.73 -9.00 35.38
CA GLY A 441 7.49 -10.41 35.66
C GLY A 441 8.42 -11.39 34.93
N VAL A 442 9.38 -10.90 34.12
CA VAL A 442 10.42 -11.74 33.52
C VAL A 442 11.50 -12.02 34.58
N PRO A 443 11.88 -13.27 34.85
CA PRO A 443 12.88 -13.58 35.87
C PRO A 443 14.20 -12.85 35.64
N ALA A 444 14.79 -12.26 36.68
CA ALA A 444 16.04 -11.52 36.65
C ALA A 444 17.19 -12.33 36.04
N LYS A 445 17.26 -13.62 36.37
CA LYS A 445 18.23 -14.57 35.80
C LYS A 445 18.12 -14.70 34.27
N ASP A 446 16.91 -14.61 33.73
CA ASP A 446 16.67 -14.71 32.28
C ASP A 446 17.08 -13.41 31.59
N ILE A 447 16.81 -12.25 32.22
CA ILE A 447 17.26 -10.93 31.75
C ILE A 447 18.79 -10.87 31.72
N LEU A 448 19.45 -11.30 32.80
CA LEU A 448 20.91 -11.37 32.90
C LEU A 448 21.50 -12.27 31.81
N ALA A 449 20.97 -13.49 31.66
CA ALA A 449 21.44 -14.43 30.65
C ALA A 449 21.26 -13.90 29.22
N LEU A 450 20.15 -13.21 28.93
CA LEU A 450 19.94 -12.57 27.64
C LEU A 450 20.94 -11.44 27.40
N ALA A 451 21.15 -10.55 28.37
CA ALA A 451 22.08 -9.44 28.21
C ALA A 451 23.50 -9.93 27.95
N GLN A 452 24.00 -10.89 28.73
CA GLN A 452 25.33 -11.48 28.57
C GLN A 452 25.47 -12.20 27.22
N LYS A 453 24.46 -12.99 26.82
CA LYS A 453 24.46 -13.68 25.53
C LYS A 453 24.42 -12.71 24.35
N TRP A 454 23.65 -11.64 24.45
CA TRP A 454 23.55 -10.60 23.41
C TRP A 454 24.87 -9.86 23.26
N ALA A 455 25.51 -9.43 24.34
CA ALA A 455 26.81 -8.78 24.26
C ALA A 455 27.92 -9.67 23.68
N GLY A 456 27.81 -10.99 23.88
CA GLY A 456 28.76 -11.97 23.34
C GLY A 456 28.50 -12.43 21.90
N LYS A 457 27.44 -11.93 21.23
CA LYS A 457 27.04 -12.40 19.90
C LYS A 457 26.70 -11.27 18.94
N LYS A 458 27.04 -11.44 17.67
CA LYS A 458 26.54 -10.61 16.57
C LYS A 458 25.02 -10.78 16.47
N THR A 459 24.30 -9.79 16.97
CA THR A 459 22.87 -9.92 17.20
C THR A 459 22.07 -8.98 16.31
N TYR A 460 21.07 -9.56 15.63
CA TYR A 460 20.03 -8.81 14.97
C TYR A 460 18.85 -8.56 15.91
N LEU A 461 18.40 -7.31 15.99
CA LEU A 461 17.17 -6.96 16.71
C LEU A 461 15.99 -6.92 15.74
N ALA A 462 15.14 -7.93 15.84
CA ALA A 462 13.84 -7.99 15.17
C ALA A 462 12.81 -7.22 16.00
N ALA A 463 12.91 -5.89 16.05
CA ALA A 463 11.94 -5.03 16.73
C ALA A 463 10.71 -4.79 15.83
N GLY A 464 9.57 -5.39 16.20
CA GLY A 464 8.33 -5.34 15.44
C GLY A 464 8.33 -6.17 14.14
N GLY A 465 7.26 -6.11 13.34
CA GLY A 465 6.99 -7.06 12.24
C GLY A 465 7.70 -6.79 10.91
N GLY A 466 8.33 -5.62 10.73
CA GLY A 466 8.90 -5.17 9.46
C GLY A 466 9.96 -4.08 9.66
N THR A 467 10.96 -4.35 10.52
CA THR A 467 11.98 -3.39 11.01
C THR A 467 11.36 -2.08 11.50
N GLY A 468 10.89 -2.07 12.74
CA GLY A 468 9.98 -1.06 13.26
C GLY A 468 8.57 -1.63 13.45
N PHE A 469 7.55 -0.78 13.56
CA PHE A 469 6.19 -1.19 13.96
C PHE A 469 6.15 -1.79 15.38
N GLY A 470 5.52 -2.96 15.54
CA GLY A 470 5.38 -3.67 16.82
C GLY A 470 4.21 -3.16 17.65
N GLY A 471 3.42 -4.07 18.21
CA GLY A 471 2.34 -3.69 19.15
C GLY A 471 2.87 -2.92 20.36
N ALA A 472 4.12 -3.17 20.75
CA ALA A 472 4.78 -2.45 21.83
C ALA A 472 5.02 -0.96 21.53
N CYS A 473 4.98 -0.47 20.29
CA CYS A 473 5.15 0.96 19.99
C CYS A 473 3.88 1.79 20.19
N ARG A 474 2.70 1.16 20.23
CA ARG A 474 1.38 1.82 20.19
C ARG A 474 0.60 1.67 21.49
N ASN A 475 1.24 2.07 22.58
CA ASN A 475 0.69 2.11 23.92
C ASN A 475 1.38 3.22 24.74
N ALA A 476 0.96 3.40 25.99
CA ALA A 476 1.45 4.48 26.87
C ALA A 476 2.99 4.49 27.06
N THR A 477 3.65 3.34 26.98
CA THR A 477 5.12 3.23 27.13
C THR A 477 5.83 3.03 25.79
N GLY A 478 5.11 3.14 24.67
CA GLY A 478 5.62 2.75 23.35
C GLY A 478 6.77 3.62 22.85
N ILE A 479 6.79 4.90 23.24
CA ILE A 479 7.93 5.81 23.03
C ILE A 479 9.19 5.21 23.66
N GLN A 480 9.11 4.76 24.92
CA GLN A 480 10.27 4.23 25.62
C GLN A 480 10.73 2.89 25.05
N TRP A 481 9.80 2.03 24.61
CA TRP A 481 10.13 0.76 23.96
C TRP A 481 10.94 0.97 22.66
N ALA A 482 10.49 1.90 21.81
CA ALA A 482 11.17 2.20 20.57
C ALA A 482 12.53 2.87 20.81
N ARG A 483 12.60 3.84 21.75
CA ARG A 483 13.84 4.51 22.15
C ARG A 483 14.88 3.52 22.68
N VAL A 484 14.51 2.68 23.65
CA VAL A 484 15.45 1.73 24.25
C VAL A 484 15.95 0.71 23.22
N SER A 485 15.12 0.33 22.25
CA SER A 485 15.55 -0.54 21.13
C SER A 485 16.68 0.11 20.32
N VAL A 486 16.59 1.42 20.03
CA VAL A 486 17.65 2.17 19.36
C VAL A 486 18.89 2.29 20.25
N CYS A 487 18.73 2.63 21.53
CA CYS A 487 19.85 2.75 22.46
C CYS A 487 20.62 1.44 22.61
N LEU A 488 19.93 0.30 22.74
CA LEU A 488 20.57 -1.01 22.85
C LEU A 488 21.37 -1.35 21.58
N MET A 489 20.82 -1.06 20.40
CA MET A 489 21.55 -1.31 19.15
C MET A 489 22.73 -0.36 18.97
N ALA A 490 22.63 0.90 19.40
CA ALA A 490 23.76 1.82 19.43
C ALA A 490 24.87 1.31 20.37
N MET A 491 24.52 0.83 21.57
CA MET A 491 25.48 0.23 22.50
C MET A 491 26.20 -1.00 21.93
N GLN A 492 25.59 -1.74 21.00
CA GLN A 492 26.21 -2.92 20.37
C GLN A 492 26.88 -2.62 19.02
N GLY A 493 26.92 -1.35 18.59
CA GLY A 493 27.58 -0.97 17.34
C GLY A 493 26.71 -1.17 16.09
N LEU A 494 25.50 -0.60 16.11
CA LEU A 494 24.55 -0.63 14.98
C LEU A 494 25.22 -0.34 13.62
N GLY A 495 25.04 -1.25 12.67
CA GLY A 495 25.53 -1.14 11.30
C GLY A 495 26.82 -1.91 11.02
N LYS A 496 27.50 -2.45 12.05
CA LYS A 496 28.60 -3.41 11.87
C LYS A 496 28.07 -4.74 11.31
N PRO A 497 28.88 -5.51 10.56
CA PRO A 497 28.45 -6.80 10.01
C PRO A 497 27.91 -7.74 11.10
N GLY A 498 26.65 -8.16 10.98
CA GLY A 498 25.98 -9.02 11.96
C GLY A 498 25.24 -8.28 13.09
N VAL A 499 25.30 -6.94 13.15
CA VAL A 499 24.63 -6.12 14.19
C VAL A 499 23.72 -5.08 13.55
N ASN A 500 22.44 -5.43 13.39
CA ASN A 500 21.47 -4.54 12.76
C ASN A 500 20.03 -4.78 13.23
N PHE A 501 19.10 -3.94 12.78
CA PHE A 501 17.69 -4.27 12.83
C PHE A 501 17.34 -5.16 11.63
N GLY A 502 16.51 -6.17 11.84
CA GLY A 502 16.11 -7.07 10.75
C GLY A 502 15.16 -8.17 11.21
N VAL A 503 14.17 -8.49 10.37
CA VAL A 503 13.12 -9.51 10.66
C VAL A 503 13.01 -10.56 9.56
N MET A 504 13.94 -10.54 8.59
CA MET A 504 13.94 -11.40 7.39
C MET A 504 12.66 -11.29 6.53
N GLN A 505 11.94 -10.18 6.63
CA GLN A 505 10.75 -9.90 5.82
C GLN A 505 11.06 -9.01 4.60
N SER A 506 12.12 -8.22 4.70
CA SER A 506 12.62 -7.30 3.68
C SER A 506 14.15 -7.30 3.68
N GLY A 507 14.78 -6.41 2.90
CA GLY A 507 16.24 -6.33 2.82
C GLY A 507 16.93 -7.36 1.92
N THR A 508 16.17 -8.04 1.05
CA THR A 508 16.72 -8.92 0.01
C THR A 508 17.39 -8.14 -1.12
N PRO A 509 18.30 -8.78 -1.90
CA PRO A 509 19.03 -8.15 -3.00
C PRO A 509 18.16 -7.99 -4.26
N VAL A 510 17.00 -7.34 -4.13
CA VAL A 510 16.18 -6.90 -5.26
C VAL A 510 16.83 -5.70 -5.95
N ASN A 511 16.51 -5.47 -7.23
CA ASN A 511 17.09 -4.37 -7.99
C ASN A 511 16.49 -3.01 -7.56
N LEU A 512 17.14 -2.33 -6.62
CA LEU A 512 16.74 -0.99 -6.14
C LEU A 512 16.90 0.13 -7.19
N ARG A 513 17.51 -0.14 -8.34
CA ARG A 513 17.59 0.81 -9.46
C ARG A 513 16.36 0.75 -10.37
N PHE A 514 15.55 -0.30 -10.28
CA PHE A 514 14.29 -0.39 -11.01
C PHE A 514 13.23 0.41 -10.26
N TYR A 515 12.74 1.48 -10.88
CA TYR A 515 11.70 2.30 -10.31
C TYR A 515 10.32 1.82 -10.74
N PHE A 516 9.49 1.46 -9.76
CA PHE A 516 8.06 1.22 -9.94
C PHE A 516 7.33 1.83 -8.74
N PRO A 517 6.36 2.74 -8.96
CA PRO A 517 5.80 3.52 -7.88
C PRO A 517 5.01 2.66 -6.90
N GLY A 518 5.16 2.93 -5.60
CA GLY A 518 4.27 2.44 -4.55
C GLY A 518 2.94 3.20 -4.51
N TYR A 519 1.94 2.66 -3.83
CA TYR A 519 0.64 3.35 -3.68
C TYR A 519 0.76 4.68 -2.89
N ALA A 520 1.79 4.79 -2.03
CA ALA A 520 2.03 5.95 -1.19
C ALA A 520 2.55 7.17 -1.98
N GLU A 521 3.00 6.97 -3.22
CA GLU A 521 3.47 8.04 -4.11
C GLU A 521 2.32 8.79 -4.81
N GLY A 522 1.06 8.46 -4.47
CA GLY A 522 -0.10 9.29 -4.80
C GLY A 522 -0.70 9.10 -6.18
N GLY A 523 -0.06 8.34 -7.06
CA GLY A 523 -0.66 7.95 -8.34
C GLY A 523 -1.17 9.13 -9.17
N ILE A 524 -2.49 9.26 -9.31
CA ILE A 524 -3.14 10.32 -10.10
C ILE A 524 -3.72 11.47 -9.26
N SER A 525 -3.35 11.57 -7.98
CA SER A 525 -3.85 12.60 -7.06
C SER A 525 -3.58 14.03 -7.53
N GLY A 526 -2.48 14.24 -8.25
CA GLY A 526 -1.99 15.56 -8.65
C GLY A 526 -1.21 16.25 -7.54
N ASP A 527 -1.75 16.28 -6.33
CA ASP A 527 -1.12 16.86 -5.13
C ASP A 527 -1.44 16.02 -3.90
N LEU A 528 -0.39 15.47 -3.27
CA LEU A 528 -0.48 14.69 -2.05
C LEU A 528 -0.34 15.53 -0.78
N GLU A 529 0.39 16.64 -0.90
CA GLU A 529 0.92 17.43 0.21
C GLU A 529 0.11 18.71 0.46
N HIS A 530 -1.01 18.88 -0.25
CA HIS A 530 -1.90 20.04 -0.12
C HIS A 530 -1.15 21.37 -0.36
N THR A 531 -0.28 21.36 -1.37
CA THR A 531 0.56 22.49 -1.80
C THR A 531 -0.14 23.45 -2.74
N ALA A 532 -1.28 23.04 -3.32
CA ALA A 532 -2.06 23.82 -4.29
C ALA A 532 -3.08 24.79 -3.68
#